data_AF-A0A1N7M083-F1
#
_entry.id   AF-A0A1N7M083-F1
#
_cell.length_a   1.000
_cell.length_b   1.000
_cell.length_c   1.000
_cell.angle_alpha   90.00
_cell.angle_beta   90.00
_cell.angle_gamma   90.00
#
_symmetry.space_group_name_H-M   'P 1'
#
loop_
_entity.id
_entity.type
_entity.pdbx_description
1 polymer ?
#
loop_
_entity_poly.entity_id
_entity_poly.type
_entity_poly.pdbx_seq_one_letter_code
_entity_poly.pdbx_strand_id
1 'polypeptide(L)' 'MFSFLKSDPTKKLRKQHAALLEQAMHAQRGGDIRTYSKLSTEAEDIYKKIQEIEAAEKL' A
#
# COMPACT_ATOMS: atom_id res chain seq x y z
N MET A 1 -7.61 30.00 -9.77
CA MET A 1 -8.13 28.63 -10.02
C MET A 1 -6.97 27.64 -10.23
N PHE A 2 -6.19 27.30 -9.19
CA PHE A 2 -5.07 26.33 -9.30
C PHE A 2 -4.88 25.54 -7.99
N SER A 3 -5.91 24.81 -7.55
CA SER A 3 -5.79 23.88 -6.39
C SER A 3 -5.46 22.44 -6.81
N PHE A 4 -5.22 22.18 -8.10
CA PHE A 4 -5.04 20.83 -8.67
C PHE A 4 -3.65 20.22 -8.45
N LEU A 5 -2.76 20.92 -7.75
CA LEU A 5 -1.39 20.46 -7.47
C LEU A 5 -1.13 20.17 -5.99
N LYS A 6 -2.16 19.87 -5.21
CA LYS A 6 -1.94 19.20 -3.92
C LYS A 6 -1.54 17.76 -4.21
N SER A 7 -0.23 17.51 -4.19
CA SER A 7 0.31 16.16 -4.30
C SER A 7 -0.13 15.39 -3.07
N ASP A 8 -1.01 14.41 -3.22
CA ASP A 8 -1.30 13.45 -2.17
C ASP A 8 -0.03 12.61 -1.95
N PRO A 9 0.69 12.80 -0.82
CA PRO A 9 1.98 12.15 -0.59
C PRO A 9 1.82 10.63 -0.45
N THR A 10 0.62 10.14 -0.13
CA THR A 10 0.32 8.72 0.02
C THR A 10 -0.08 8.04 -1.29
N LYS A 11 -0.41 8.81 -2.34
CA LYS A 11 -0.90 8.28 -3.61
C LYS A 11 -0.01 7.20 -4.23
N LYS A 12 1.31 7.38 -4.15
CA LYS A 12 2.29 6.39 -4.65
C LYS A 12 2.30 5.13 -3.79
N LEU A 13 2.28 5.29 -2.46
CA LEU A 13 2.25 4.18 -1.51
C LEU A 13 0.96 3.37 -1.64
N ARG A 14 -0.20 4.03 -1.82
CA ARG A 14 -1.49 3.37 -2.04
C ARG A 14 -1.50 2.49 -3.29
N LYS A 15 -0.87 2.95 -4.38
CA LYS A 15 -0.69 2.13 -5.59
C LYS A 15 0.21 0.92 -5.34
N GLN A 16 1.32 1.10 -4.61
CA GLN A 16 2.21 0.00 -4.27
C GLN A 16 1.54 -1.03 -3.36
N HIS A 17 0.79 -0.58 -2.36
CA HIS A 17 -0.01 -1.42 -1.48
C HIS A 17 -1.02 -2.27 -2.28
N ALA A 18 -1.78 -1.63 -3.18
CA ALA A 18 -2.73 -2.34 -4.03
C ALA A 18 -2.06 -3.41 -4.91
N ALA A 19 -0.91 -3.10 -5.50
CA ALA A 19 -0.15 -4.04 -6.32
C ALA A 19 0.37 -5.24 -5.49
N LEU A 20 0.85 -5.02 -4.27
CA LEU A 20 1.28 -6.10 -3.38
C LEU A 20 0.10 -7.00 -2.98
N LEU A 21 -1.07 -6.42 -2.68
CA LEU A 21 -2.27 -7.19 -2.38
C LEU A 21 -2.73 -8.02 -3.58
N GLU A 22 -2.72 -7.46 -4.79
CA GLU A 22 -3.07 -8.18 -6.01
C GLU A 22 -2.12 -9.38 -6.23
N GLN A 23 -0.80 -9.17 -6.08
CA GLN A 23 0.19 -10.25 -6.16
C GLN A 23 -0.03 -11.30 -5.07
N ALA A 24 -0.33 -10.87 -3.84
CA ALA A 24 -0.61 -11.76 -2.72
C ALA A 24 -1.85 -12.63 -3.01
N MET A 25 -2.92 -12.04 -3.58
CA MET A 25 -4.11 -12.78 -3.99
C MET A 25 -3.80 -13.84 -5.04
N HIS A 26 -2.96 -13.52 -6.04
CA HIS A 26 -2.52 -14.49 -7.03
C HIS A 26 -1.71 -15.63 -6.40
N ALA A 27 -0.78 -15.32 -5.49
CA ALA A 27 0.01 -16.32 -4.76
C ALA A 27 -0.90 -17.23 -3.90
N GLN A 28 -1.85 -16.63 -3.16
CA GLN A 28 -2.82 -17.37 -2.36
C GLN A 28 -3.67 -18.31 -3.20
N ARG A 29 -4.19 -17.83 -4.34
CA ARG A 29 -5.00 -18.63 -5.27
C ARG A 29 -4.20 -19.77 -5.91
N GLY A 30 -2.90 -19.57 -6.12
CA GLY A 30 -1.97 -20.59 -6.59
C GLY A 30 -1.47 -21.55 -5.50
N GLY A 31 -1.84 -21.34 -4.24
CA GLY A 31 -1.37 -22.16 -3.11
C GLY A 31 0.07 -21.86 -2.66
N ASP A 32 0.69 -20.78 -3.14
CA ASP A 32 2.02 -20.35 -2.71
C ASP A 32 1.91 -19.51 -1.41
N ILE A 33 1.75 -20.22 -0.30
CA ILE A 33 1.57 -19.62 1.03
C ILE A 33 2.81 -18.82 1.45
N ARG A 34 4.02 -19.25 1.08
CA ARG A 34 5.25 -18.55 1.47
C ARG A 34 5.32 -17.18 0.81
N THR A 35 5.04 -17.12 -0.49
CA THR A 35 5.01 -15.85 -1.23
C THR A 35 3.85 -14.99 -0.77
N TYR A 36 2.66 -15.57 -0.54
CA TYR A 36 1.52 -14.85 0.05
C TYR A 36 1.90 -14.18 1.38
N SER A 37 2.43 -14.94 2.34
CA SER A 37 2.82 -14.39 3.65
C SER A 37 3.80 -13.23 3.50
N LYS A 38 4.81 -13.37 2.64
CA LYS A 38 5.79 -12.31 2.39
C LYS A 38 5.14 -11.05 1.82
N LEU A 39 4.33 -11.20 0.76
CA LEU A 39 3.67 -10.08 0.10
C LEU A 39 2.65 -9.37 1.00
N SER A 40 1.95 -10.13 1.84
CA SER A 40 1.04 -9.58 2.85
C SER A 40 1.78 -8.76 3.91
N THR A 41 2.93 -9.24 4.41
CA THR A 41 3.76 -8.47 5.35
C THR A 41 4.28 -7.18 4.71
N GLU A 42 4.76 -7.24 3.46
CA GLU A 42 5.21 -6.05 2.74
C GLU A 42 4.05 -5.05 2.52
N ALA A 43 2.85 -5.53 2.23
CA ALA A 43 1.65 -4.69 2.11
C ALA A 43 1.34 -4.00 3.45
N GLU A 44 1.34 -4.72 4.56
CA GLU A 44 1.11 -4.14 5.90
C GLU A 44 2.13 -3.04 6.23
N ASP A 45 3.40 -3.22 5.88
CA ASP A 45 4.43 -2.21 6.11
C ASP A 45 4.21 -0.94 5.27
N ILE A 46 3.74 -1.08 4.03
CA ILE A 46 3.33 0.09 3.23
C ILE A 46 2.11 0.76 3.83
N TYR A 47 1.14 -0.01 4.32
CA TYR A 47 -0.07 0.54 4.93
C TYR A 47 0.25 1.35 6.19
N LYS A 48 1.15 0.86 7.06
CA LYS A 48 1.63 1.61 8.23
C LYS A 48 2.25 2.95 7.84
N LYS A 49 3.09 2.98 6.80
CA LYS A 49 3.69 4.24 6.29
C LYS A 49 2.62 5.22 5.79
N ILE A 50 1.58 4.72 5.13
CA ILE A 50 0.43 5.56 4.71
C ILE A 50 -0.24 6.16 5.93
N GLN A 51 -0.52 5.36 6.96
CA GLN A 51 -1.17 5.83 8.19
C GLN A 51 -0.32 6.88 8.92
N GLU A 52 1.00 6.69 8.99
CA GLU A 52 1.92 7.66 9.59
C GLU A 52 1.90 9.02 8.87
N ILE A 53 1.92 9.01 7.54
CA ILE A 53 1.85 10.23 6.72
C ILE A 53 0.49 10.92 6.88
N GLU A 54 -0.61 10.16 6.85
CA GLU A 54 -1.96 10.72 7.02
C GLU A 54 -2.19 11.27 8.42
N ALA A 55 -1.61 10.65 9.44
CA ALA A 55 -1.64 11.16 10.80
C ALA A 55 -0.83 12.46 10.90
N ALA A 56 0.34 12.53 10.25
CA ALA A 56 1.17 13.72 10.23
C ALA A 56 0.54 14.89 9.45
N GLU A 57 -0.21 14.64 8.36
CA GLU A 57 -0.91 15.68 7.60
C GLU A 57 -2.18 16.22 8.29
N LYS A 58 -2.74 15.47 9.25
CA LYS A 58 -3.91 15.88 10.04
C LYS A 58 -3.56 16.73 11.26
N LEU A 59 -2.27 16.81 11.62
CA LEU A 59 -1.72 17.66 12.68
C LEU A 59 -1.35 19.04 12.14
#